data_AF-A0A2U9S5A3-F1
#
_entry.id   AF-A0A2U9S5A3-F1
#
_cell.length_a   1.000
_cell.length_b   1.000
_cell.length_c   1.000
_cell.angle_alpha   90.00
_cell.angle_beta   90.00
_cell.angle_gamma   90.00
#
_symmetry.space_group_name_H-M   'P 1'
#
loop_
_entity.id
_entity.type
_entity.pdbx_description
1 polymer ?
#
loop_
_entity_poly.entity_id
_entity_poly.type
_entity_poly.pdbx_seq_one_letter_code
_entity_poly.pdbx_strand_id
1 'polypeptide(L)' 'MMDRDRLHRVAKALGDVRLYEKHHTGEFITMRLRDSLADTPGYDEEEVDKKLLELARVALEAAE' A
#
# COMPACT_ATOMS: atom_id res chain seq x y z
N MET A 1 9.80 -20.41 -4.19
CA MET A 1 9.76 -20.06 -2.75
C MET A 1 9.99 -18.56 -2.68
N MET A 2 8.96 -17.79 -2.29
CA MET A 2 9.09 -16.33 -2.24
C MET A 2 10.14 -15.92 -1.22
N ASP A 3 11.09 -15.09 -1.63
CA ASP A 3 12.07 -14.48 -0.73
C ASP A 3 11.34 -13.52 0.21
N ARG A 4 11.38 -13.83 1.51
CA ARG A 4 10.74 -13.05 2.57
C ARG A 4 11.24 -11.60 2.60
N ASP A 5 12.53 -11.37 2.35
CA ASP A 5 13.12 -10.03 2.34
C ASP A 5 12.68 -9.25 1.09
N ARG A 6 12.52 -9.95 -0.04
CA ARG A 6 11.93 -9.34 -1.25
C ARG A 6 10.48 -8.92 -1.00
N LEU A 7 9.67 -9.79 -0.40
CA LEU A 7 8.27 -9.50 -0.08
C LEU A 7 8.12 -8.25 0.81
N HIS A 8 8.88 -8.17 1.91
CA HIS A 8 8.82 -7.02 2.83
C HIS A 8 9.31 -5.73 2.16
N ARG A 9 10.35 -5.81 1.31
CA ARG A 9 10.81 -4.63 0.54
C ARG A 9 9.74 -4.11 -0.42
N VAL A 10 9.03 -5.01 -1.11
CA VAL A 10 7.94 -4.63 -2.02
C VAL A 10 6.77 -4.05 -1.23
N ALA A 11 6.37 -4.66 -0.11
CA ALA A 11 5.31 -4.14 0.75
C ALA A 11 5.61 -2.72 1.25
N LYS A 12 6.85 -2.49 1.70
CA LYS A 12 7.31 -1.15 2.10
C LYS A 12 7.23 -0.16 0.93
N ALA A 13 7.74 -0.54 -0.24
CA ALA A 13 7.71 0.31 -1.43
C ALA A 13 6.29 0.64 -1.88
N LEU A 14 5.37 -0.33 -1.81
CA LEU A 14 3.94 -0.12 -2.10
C LEU A 14 3.31 0.87 -1.14
N GLY A 15 3.61 0.77 0.16
CA GLY A 15 3.09 1.70 1.17
C GLY A 15 3.50 3.15 0.93
N ASP A 16 4.68 3.38 0.34
CA ASP A 16 5.22 4.70 0.02
C ASP A 16 4.76 5.25 -1.35
N VAL A 17 4.01 4.47 -2.14
CA VAL A 17 3.43 4.94 -3.41
C VAL A 17 2.48 6.10 -3.15
N ARG A 18 2.65 7.18 -3.93
CA ARG A 18 1.75 8.33 -3.89
C ARG A 18 0.49 8.04 -4.69
N LEU A 19 -0.65 8.11 -4.01
CA LEU A 19 -1.96 8.21 -4.61
C LEU A 19 -2.23 9.66 -4.96
N TYR A 20 -3.00 9.85 -6.03
CA TYR A 20 -3.48 11.16 -6.47
C TYR A 20 -4.99 11.09 -6.56
N GLU A 21 -5.66 11.94 -5.79
CA GLU A 21 -7.11 12.09 -5.86
C GLU A 21 -7.42 13.52 -6.31
N LYS A 22 -8.27 13.63 -7.33
CA LYS A 22 -8.79 14.93 -7.75
C LYS A 22 -10.04 15.21 -6.92
N HIS A 23 -9.92 16.14 -5.99
CA HIS A 23 -11.02 16.56 -5.15
C HIS A 23 -12.06 17.34 -5.97
N HIS A 24 -13.32 17.36 -5.52
CA HIS A 24 -14.42 18.04 -6.21
C HIS A 24 -14.22 19.57 -6.29
N THR A 25 -13.35 20.14 -5.47
CA THR A 25 -12.91 21.55 -5.50
C THR A 25 -11.92 21.86 -6.63
N GLY A 26 -11.41 20.84 -7.33
CA GLY A 26 -10.38 20.96 -8.35
C GLY A 26 -8.94 20.81 -7.83
N GLU A 27 -8.76 20.63 -6.52
CA GLU A 27 -7.46 20.39 -5.90
C GLU A 27 -6.97 18.96 -6.16
N PHE A 28 -5.67 18.81 -6.36
CA PHE A 28 -5.00 17.51 -6.39
C PHE A 28 -4.45 17.21 -5.00
N ILE A 29 -5.02 16.20 -4.36
CA ILE A 29 -4.54 15.69 -3.08
C ILE A 29 -3.57 14.57 -3.38
N THR A 30 -2.41 14.61 -2.72
CA THR A 30 -1.45 13.51 -2.72
C THR A 30 -1.32 12.94 -1.33
N MET A 31 -1.41 11.61 -1.23
CA MET A 31 -1.19 10.88 0.01
C MET A 31 -0.49 9.56 -0.29
N ARG A 32 0.23 8.99 0.68
CA ARG A 32 0.80 7.66 0.48
C ARG A 32 -0.31 6.61 0.62
N LEU A 33 -0.17 5.49 -0.09
CA LEU A 33 -1.10 4.37 0.02
C LEU A 33 -1.29 3.94 1.48
N ARG A 34 -0.22 3.92 2.27
CA ARG A 34 -0.31 3.55 3.69
C ARG A 34 -1.14 4.51 4.52
N ASP A 35 -1.05 5.81 4.23
CA ASP A 35 -1.80 6.84 4.95
C ASP A 35 -3.30 6.72 4.58
N SER A 36 -3.58 6.49 3.29
CA SER A 36 -4.95 6.21 2.82
C SER A 36 -5.59 4.98 3.47
N LEU A 37 -4.80 3.91 3.67
CA LEU A 37 -5.28 2.72 4.38
C LEU A 37 -5.54 3.03 5.86
N ALA A 38 -4.63 3.73 6.53
CA ALA A 38 -4.78 4.10 7.94
C ALA A 38 -5.99 5.03 8.21
N ASP A 39 -6.39 5.83 7.24
CA ASP A 39 -7.60 6.67 7.32
C ASP A 39 -8.91 5.86 7.18
N THR A 40 -8.82 4.58 6.80
CA THR A 40 -9.99 3.70 6.63
C THR A 40 -10.37 3.05 7.97
N PRO A 41 -11.65 3.08 8.40
CA PRO A 41 -12.09 2.40 9.61
C PRO A 41 -11.74 0.91 9.60
N GLY A 42 -11.10 0.44 10.68
CA GLY A 42 -10.66 -0.95 10.83
C GLY A 42 -9.23 -1.24 10.37
N TYR A 43 -8.48 -0.23 9.93
CA TYR A 43 -7.05 -0.33 9.62
C TYR A 43 -6.22 0.35 10.71
N ASP A 44 -5.83 -0.42 11.72
CA ASP A 44 -4.72 -0.02 12.59
C ASP A 44 -3.37 -0.28 11.90
N GLU A 45 -2.27 0.07 12.57
CA GLU A 45 -0.92 -0.09 12.00
C GLU A 45 -0.61 -1.54 11.58
N GLU A 46 -1.08 -2.53 12.35
CA GLU A 46 -0.86 -3.95 12.05
C GLU A 46 -1.67 -4.40 10.83
N GLU A 47 -2.93 -4.01 10.73
CA GLU A 47 -3.77 -4.35 9.58
C GLU A 47 -3.32 -3.64 8.30
N VAL A 48 -2.78 -2.41 8.40
CA VAL A 48 -2.12 -1.74 7.25
C VAL A 48 -0.93 -2.55 6.75
N ASP A 49 -0.01 -2.95 7.63
CA ASP A 49 1.18 -3.69 7.24
C ASP A 49 0.83 -5.06 6.65
N LYS A 50 -0.14 -5.76 7.25
CA LYS A 50 -0.67 -7.02 6.72
C LYS A 50 -1.29 -6.85 5.34
N LYS A 51 -2.04 -5.78 5.11
CA LYS A 51 -2.63 -5.51 3.78
C LYS A 51 -1.57 -5.20 2.73
N LEU A 52 -0.55 -4.44 3.09
CA LEU A 52 0.58 -4.15 2.20
C LEU A 52 1.36 -5.43 1.86
N LEU A 53 1.54 -6.35 2.81
CA LEU A 53 2.14 -7.66 2.57
C LEU A 53 1.29 -8.53 1.64
N GLU A 54 -0.03 -8.55 1.82
CA GLU A 54 -0.96 -9.25 0.93
C GLU A 54 -0.86 -8.72 -0.51
N LEU A 55 -0.91 -7.39 -0.68
CA LEU A 55 -0.77 -6.74 -1.99
C LEU A 55 0.58 -7.03 -2.63
N ALA A 56 1.67 -6.96 -1.85
CA ALA A 56 3.01 -7.27 -2.33
C ALA A 56 3.14 -8.71 -2.80
N ARG A 57 2.51 -9.65 -2.10
CA ARG A 57 2.48 -11.05 -2.48
C ARG A 57 1.76 -11.23 -3.81
N VAL A 58 0.55 -10.70 -3.96
CA VAL A 58 -0.22 -10.79 -5.21
C VAL A 58 0.54 -10.18 -6.38
N ALA A 59 1.17 -9.01 -6.18
CA ALA A 59 1.95 -8.34 -7.22
C ALA A 59 3.17 -9.15 -7.66
N LEU A 60 3.86 -9.80 -6.73
CA LEU A 60 4.99 -10.66 -7.03
C LEU A 60 4.57 -11.97 -7.71
N GLU A 61 3.46 -12.58 -7.29
CA GLU A 61 2.89 -13.78 -7.93
C GLU A 61 2.46 -13.49 -9.38
N ALA A 62 1.89 -12.31 -9.66
CA ALA A 62 1.49 -11.91 -11.01
C ALA A 62 2.67 -11.58 -11.95
N ALA A 63 3.86 -11.40 -11.39
CA ALA A 63 5.08 -11.09 -12.15
C ALA A 63 5.94 -12.34 -12.46
N GLU A 64 5.52 -13.52 -11.96
CA GLU A 64 6.09 -14.84 -12.29
C GLU A 64 5.36 -15.48 -13.48
#